data_AF-A0A2V7XSE0-F1
#
_entry.id   AF-A0A2V7XSE0-F1
#
_cell.length_a   1.000
_cell.length_b   1.000
_cell.length_c   1.000
_cell.angle_alpha   90.00
_cell.angle_beta   90.00
_cell.angle_gamma   90.00
#
_symmetry.space_group_name_H-M   'P 1'
#
loop_
_entity.id
_entity.type
_entity.pdbx_description
1 polymer ?
#
loop_
_entity_poly.entity_id
_entity_poly.type
_entity_poly.pdbx_seq_one_letter_code
_entity_poly.pdbx_strand_id
1 'polypeptide(L)'
;MNKSWVGFHLKEASGALQKVIEKIESGRGIGKEEFEIAISHAYHHLNTAWNSRFITDDKARNHTDWDFTEWRQFPTDLNLR
;
A
#
# COMPACT_ATOMS: atom_id res chain seq x y z
N MET A 1 3.63 -6.54 -16.14
CA MET A 1 3.59 -5.95 -14.79
C MET A 1 4.96 -5.40 -14.45
N ASN A 2 5.04 -4.19 -13.92
CA ASN A 2 6.26 -3.60 -13.39
C ASN A 2 6.63 -4.25 -12.05
N LYS A 3 7.48 -5.28 -12.11
CA LYS A 3 7.80 -6.11 -10.93
C LYS A 3 8.53 -5.33 -9.84
N SER A 4 9.42 -4.41 -10.21
CA SER A 4 10.19 -3.62 -9.25
C SER A 4 9.29 -2.66 -8.49
N TRP A 5 8.42 -1.94 -9.20
CA TRP A 5 7.45 -1.02 -8.62
C TRP A 5 6.43 -1.72 -7.71
N VAL A 6 5.83 -2.80 -8.22
CA VAL A 6 4.89 -3.62 -7.43
C VAL A 6 5.60 -4.20 -6.21
N GLY A 7 6.80 -4.75 -6.38
CA GLY A 7 7.58 -5.31 -5.27
C GLY A 7 7.95 -4.29 -4.19
N PHE A 8 8.24 -3.05 -4.57
CA PHE A 8 8.48 -1.96 -3.62
C PHE A 8 7.23 -1.73 -2.74
N HIS A 9 6.07 -1.50 -3.35
CA HIS A 9 4.85 -1.23 -2.59
C HIS A 9 4.38 -2.41 -1.75
N LEU A 10 4.51 -3.65 -2.23
CA LEU A 10 4.18 -4.83 -1.44
C LEU A 10 5.08 -4.97 -0.21
N LYS A 11 6.36 -4.61 -0.31
CA LYS A 11 7.29 -4.58 0.85
C LYS A 11 6.89 -3.51 1.86
N GLU A 12 6.55 -2.30 1.41
CA GLU A 12 6.09 -1.23 2.30
C GLU A 12 4.78 -1.61 3.01
N ALA A 13 3.81 -2.17 2.28
CA ALA A 13 2.57 -2.68 2.86
C ALA A 13 2.83 -3.78 3.90
N SER A 14 3.69 -4.74 3.57
CA SER A 14 4.09 -5.81 4.50
C SER A 14 4.76 -5.26 5.75
N GLY A 15 5.65 -4.27 5.62
CA GLY A 15 6.33 -3.64 6.75
C GLY A 15 5.37 -2.87 7.66
N ALA A 16 4.38 -2.19 7.09
CA ALA A 16 3.33 -1.52 7.87
C ALA A 16 2.50 -2.53 8.68
N LEU A 17 2.07 -3.63 8.06
CA LEU A 17 1.30 -4.68 8.73
C LEU A 17 2.13 -5.40 9.81
N GLN A 18 3.41 -5.68 9.54
CA GLN A 18 4.29 -6.34 10.51
C GLN A 18 4.45 -5.51 11.79
N LYS A 19 4.60 -4.18 11.67
CA LYS A 19 4.65 -3.28 12.83
C LYS A 19 3.38 -3.33 13.68
N VAL A 20 2.22 -3.44 13.04
CA VAL A 20 0.93 -3.57 13.74
C VAL A 20 0.86 -4.90 14.49
N ILE A 21 1.24 -6.00 13.83
CA ILE A 21 1.29 -7.34 14.42
C ILE A 21 2.20 -7.35 15.65
N GLU A 22 3.44 -6.84 15.53
CA GLU A 22 4.40 -6.78 16.64
C GLU A 22 3.85 -6.00 17.84
N LYS A 23 3.12 -4.90 17.61
CA LYS A 23 2.50 -4.13 18.69
C LYS A 23 1.39 -4.91 19.38
N ILE A 24 0.55 -5.60 18.62
CA ILE A 24 -0.50 -6.46 19.15
C ILE A 24 0.12 -7.60 19.98
N GLU A 25 1.12 -8.28 19.45
CA GLU A 25 1.79 -9.42 20.09
C GLU A 25 2.61 -9.01 21.32
N SER A 26 3.20 -7.82 21.33
CA SER A 26 3.99 -7.33 22.48
C SER A 26 3.16 -6.96 23.71
N GLY A 27 1.82 -7.03 23.63
CA GLY A 27 0.91 -6.68 24.73
C GLY A 27 0.86 -5.18 25.05
N ARG A 28 1.57 -4.33 24.31
CA ARG A 28 1.53 -2.86 24.48
C ARG A 28 0.19 -2.26 24.04
N GLY A 29 -0.61 -3.02 23.29
CA GLY A 29 -1.83 -2.55 22.67
C GLY A 29 -1.54 -1.59 21.51
N ILE A 30 -2.47 -1.52 20.55
CA ILE A 30 -2.46 -0.51 19.51
C ILE A 30 -3.70 0.36 19.65
N GLY A 31 -3.51 1.68 19.72
CA GLY A 31 -4.64 2.62 19.79
C GLY A 31 -5.44 2.63 18.49
N LYS A 32 -6.72 3.01 18.56
CA LYS A 32 -7.61 3.07 17.38
C LYS A 32 -7.03 3.95 16.26
N GLU A 33 -6.61 5.17 16.59
CA GLU A 33 -6.05 6.12 15.61
C GLU A 33 -4.76 5.58 14.99
N GLU A 34 -3.89 5.00 15.80
CA GLU A 34 -2.65 4.40 15.32
C GLU A 34 -2.91 3.23 14.36
N PHE A 35 -3.88 2.37 14.71
CA PHE A 35 -4.32 1.28 13.86
C PHE A 35 -4.92 1.80 12.56
N GLU A 36 -5.78 2.81 12.61
CA GLU A 36 -6.40 3.44 11.43
C GLU A 36 -5.34 4.01 10.47
N ILE A 37 -4.34 4.71 11.01
CA ILE A 37 -3.21 5.23 10.22
C ILE A 37 -2.43 4.08 9.58
N ALA A 38 -2.09 3.04 10.35
CA ALA A 38 -1.29 1.93 9.85
C ALA A 38 -2.01 1.13 8.76
N ILE A 39 -3.30 0.86 8.95
CA ILE A 39 -4.13 0.15 7.96
C ILE A 39 -4.35 1.02 6.71
N SER A 40 -4.59 2.33 6.88
CA SER A 40 -4.69 3.26 5.74
C SER A 40 -3.41 3.31 4.91
N HIS A 41 -2.25 3.26 5.57
CA HIS A 41 -0.96 3.20 4.92
C HIS A 41 -0.75 1.89 4.14
N ALA A 42 -1.14 0.75 4.73
CA ALA A 42 -1.11 -0.54 4.04
C ALA A 42 -2.03 -0.54 2.80
N TYR A 43 -3.27 -0.05 2.92
CA TYR A 43 -4.18 0.07 1.79
C TYR A 43 -3.62 0.97 0.70
N HIS A 44 -3.05 2.12 1.05
CA HIS A 44 -2.42 3.01 0.08
C HIS A 44 -1.41 2.25 -0.80
N HIS A 45 -0.54 1.44 -0.21
CA HIS A 45 0.45 0.67 -0.96
C HIS A 45 -0.14 -0.51 -1.72
N LEU A 46 -1.08 -1.27 -1.14
CA LEU A 46 -1.74 -2.38 -1.83
C LEU A 46 -2.51 -1.89 -3.07
N ASN A 47 -3.28 -0.82 -2.90
CA ASN A 47 -4.03 -0.18 -3.97
C ASN A 47 -3.10 0.37 -5.05
N THR A 48 -2.03 1.07 -4.64
CA THR A 48 -1.04 1.61 -5.59
C THR A 48 -0.39 0.49 -6.38
N ALA A 49 0.08 -0.57 -5.71
CA ALA A 49 0.66 -1.75 -6.35
C ALA A 49 -0.27 -2.35 -7.40
N TRP A 50 -1.57 -2.44 -7.11
CA TRP A 50 -2.55 -2.98 -8.05
C TRP A 50 -2.84 -2.03 -9.20
N ASN A 51 -3.27 -0.80 -8.92
CA ASN A 51 -3.76 0.15 -9.91
C ASN A 51 -2.67 0.58 -10.90
N SER A 52 -1.41 0.63 -10.46
CA SER A 52 -0.28 1.05 -11.29
C SER A 52 0.61 -0.12 -11.74
N ARG A 53 0.13 -1.37 -11.62
CA ARG A 53 0.91 -2.59 -11.91
C ARG A 53 1.52 -2.65 -13.32
N PHE A 54 1.04 -1.86 -14.28
CA PHE A 54 1.52 -1.87 -15.67
C PHE A 54 2.26 -0.60 -16.10
N ILE A 55 2.56 0.33 -15.20
CA ILE A 55 3.30 1.55 -15.55
C ILE A 55 4.74 1.24 -16.00
N THR A 56 5.31 2.11 -16.82
CA THR A 56 6.72 2.03 -17.22
C THR A 56 7.63 2.43 -16.05
N ASP A 57 8.90 2.02 -16.10
CA ASP A 57 9.89 2.46 -15.09
C ASP A 57 10.09 3.98 -15.10
N ASP A 58 9.95 4.61 -16.27
CA ASP A 58 10.00 6.07 -16.40
C ASP A 58 8.83 6.73 -15.65
N LYS A 59 7.61 6.22 -15.85
CA LYS A 59 6.41 6.70 -15.14
C LYS A 59 6.50 6.45 -13.63
N ALA A 60 7.12 5.35 -13.20
CA ALA A 60 7.37 5.08 -11.78
C ALA A 60 8.34 6.10 -11.16
N ARG A 61 9.39 6.51 -11.88
CA ARG A 61 10.36 7.52 -11.42
C ARG A 61 9.81 8.95 -11.44
N ASN A 62 8.97 9.25 -12.44
CA ASN A 62 8.46 10.58 -12.73
C ASN A 62 6.94 10.69 -12.49
N HIS A 63 6.43 9.97 -11.50
CA HIS A 63 5.02 10.05 -11.15
C HIS A 63 4.69 11.41 -10.52
N THR A 64 3.47 11.86 -10.75
CA THR A 64 2.92 13.11 -10.23
C THR A 64 2.09 12.87 -8.97
N ASP A 65 1.73 13.95 -8.27
CA ASP A 65 0.78 13.89 -7.17
C ASP A 65 -0.61 13.41 -7.62
N TRP A 66 -0.96 13.68 -8.88
CA TRP A 66 -2.20 13.18 -9.48
C TRP A 66 -2.15 11.66 -9.65
N ASP A 67 -1.04 11.13 -10.17
CA ASP A 67 -0.81 9.69 -10.27
C ASP A 67 -0.89 9.03 -8.89
N PHE A 68 -0.26 9.63 -7.88
CA PHE A 68 -0.32 9.14 -6.51
C PHE A 68 -1.77 9.11 -5.96
N THR A 69 -2.55 10.15 -6.26
CA THR A 69 -3.96 10.27 -5.84
C THR A 69 -4.85 9.24 -6.54
N GLU A 70 -4.60 8.97 -7.82
CA GLU A 70 -5.31 7.98 -8.60
C GLU A 70 -4.99 6.56 -8.10
N TRP A 71 -3.70 6.23 -7.97
CA TRP A 71 -3.29 4.86 -7.72
C TRP A 71 -3.63 4.38 -6.30
N ARG A 72 -3.76 5.27 -5.33
CA ARG A 72 -4.12 4.89 -3.94
C ARG A 72 -5.59 4.51 -3.74
N GLN A 73 -6.45 4.73 -4.74
CA GLN A 73 -7.89 4.45 -4.62
C GLN A 73 -8.17 2.94 -4.54
N PHE A 74 -9.28 2.55 -3.92
CA PHE A 74 -9.67 1.14 -3.92
C PHE A 74 -9.85 0.62 -5.35
N PRO A 75 -9.27 -0.54 -5.70
CA PRO A 75 -9.43 -1.11 -7.02
C PRO A 75 -10.89 -1.41 -7.35
N THR A 76 -11.31 -1.06 -8.56
CA THR A 76 -12.68 -1.30 -9.06
C THR A 76 -12.74 -2.52 -9.98
N ASP A 77 -11.59 -3.06 -10.38
CA ASP A 77 -11.43 -4.19 -11.30
C ASP A 77 -11.02 -5.50 -10.61
N LEU A 78 -10.96 -5.53 -9.27
CA LEU A 78 -10.73 -6.75 -8.50
C LEU A 78 -12.03 -7.55 -8.36
N ASN A 79 -12.01 -8.81 -8.79
CA ASN A 79 -13.09 -9.74 -8.50
C ASN A 79 -12.94 -10.29 -7.07
N LEU A 80 -13.55 -9.59 -6.11
CA LEU A 80 -13.58 -9.99 -4.69
C LEU A 80 -14.88 -10.72 -4.30
N ARG A 81 -15.65 -11.18 -5.29
CA ARG A 81 -16.93 -11.88 -5.07
C ARG A 81 -16.74 -13.38 -4.91
#